data_AF-A0A3B8X5D1-F1
#
_entry.id   AF-A0A3B8X5D1-F1
#
_cell.length_a   1.000
_cell.length_b   1.000
_cell.length_c   1.000
_cell.angle_alpha   90.00
_cell.angle_beta   90.00
_cell.angle_gamma   90.00
#
_symmetry.space_group_name_H-M   'P 1'
#
loop_
_entity.id
_entity.type
_entity.pdbx_description
1 polymer ?
#
loop_
_entity_poly.entity_id
_entity_poly.type
_entity_poly.pdbx_seq_one_letter_code
_entity_poly.pdbx_strand_id
1 'polypeptide(L)'
;MKRLFLAVLVAAATLPLQAQKPRAKDFTETCDSLSQRWLRRSGVLSYFKVDKALVRGNTVDLYFSQNVTAFPWRSGDPEWFRAQVESLSRSARRGYKLGKIYAGKQPFSALPMPELKADGQSLPTSFRVKDPRGSTPALVSGSDRWPLGLSGRHIALWQSHGYYYEAENDRWEWQRSPNHRTLEDIFTQSYVIPFLMPMLENAGAVVLCPRERDIQTHEVVCDNDEPFSGPRGETVRWKGRYSETGRWSDAGTGFADAKEVYAFGDNPFTMGSARKTDAVTSDKADAPRAVWRPDIPEKGEYAVYVSYRSLTASTTDARYTVHHLGGEKLLHVNQQMSGGTWVYLGTYLFDKGTDGYVELNARSSSAGIVSADAVRFGGGMGKMERGGHISGMPSFVEGALYQLQYAGIDSTLFDDWDDDYTKDYAGRGAWVQEMVS
;
A
#
# COMPACT_ATOMS: atom_id res chain seq x y z
N MET A 1 101.88 37.47 23.28
CA MET A 1 100.59 37.03 23.85
C MET A 1 99.57 36.90 22.72
N LYS A 2 99.26 35.66 22.30
CA LYS A 2 98.27 35.36 21.25
C LYS A 2 96.92 35.06 21.92
N ARG A 3 95.85 35.75 21.53
CA ARG A 3 94.46 35.43 21.92
C ARG A 3 93.84 34.56 20.83
N LEU A 4 93.38 33.37 21.19
CA LEU A 4 92.68 32.42 20.33
C LEU A 4 91.17 32.72 20.40
N PHE A 5 90.52 32.87 19.23
CA PHE A 5 89.07 32.92 19.10
C PHE A 5 88.50 31.49 19.12
N LEU A 6 87.46 31.25 19.94
CA LEU A 6 86.69 30.00 19.95
C LEU A 6 85.35 30.25 19.24
N ALA A 7 85.12 29.59 18.11
CA ALA A 7 83.83 29.55 17.42
C ALA A 7 83.03 28.33 17.89
N VAL A 8 81.80 28.54 18.34
CA VAL A 8 80.85 27.48 18.72
C VAL A 8 79.91 27.25 17.54
N LEU A 9 79.99 26.06 16.94
CA LEU A 9 78.99 25.56 15.99
C LEU A 9 77.83 24.91 16.79
N VAL A 10 76.61 25.42 16.62
CA VAL A 10 75.39 24.76 17.10
C VAL A 10 74.84 23.88 15.97
N ALA A 11 74.91 22.56 16.16
CA ALA A 11 74.25 21.60 15.27
C ALA A 11 72.79 21.41 15.72
N ALA A 12 71.84 21.87 14.90
CA ALA A 12 70.42 21.59 15.10
C ALA A 12 70.12 20.18 14.58
N ALA A 13 69.91 19.22 15.49
CA ALA A 13 69.43 17.89 15.14
C ALA A 13 67.93 17.94 14.81
N THR A 14 67.57 17.77 13.54
CA THR A 14 66.18 17.55 13.13
C THR A 14 65.78 16.11 13.44
N LEU A 15 65.08 15.88 14.55
CA LEU A 15 64.39 14.61 14.80
C LEU A 15 63.23 14.48 13.79
N PRO A 16 63.05 13.31 13.13
CA PRO A 16 61.90 13.11 12.26
C PRO A 16 60.62 13.16 13.11
N LEU A 17 59.72 14.11 12.82
CA LEU A 17 58.37 14.11 13.40
C LEU A 17 57.72 12.77 13.06
N GLN A 18 57.48 11.95 14.08
CA GLN A 18 56.62 10.78 13.95
C GLN A 18 55.23 11.30 13.55
N ALA A 19 54.75 10.94 12.36
CA ALA A 19 53.46 11.41 11.87
C ALA A 19 52.36 11.04 12.88
N GLN A 20 51.63 12.03 13.38
CA GLN A 20 50.54 11.81 14.30
C GLN A 20 49.50 10.90 13.62
N LYS A 21 49.08 9.82 14.30
CA LYS A 21 48.08 8.90 13.76
C LYS A 21 46.79 9.69 13.43
N PRO A 22 46.24 9.57 12.21
CA PRO A 22 45.00 10.25 11.84
C PRO A 22 43.86 9.88 12.78
N ARG A 23 43.12 10.89 13.26
CA ARG A 23 41.91 10.73 14.07
C ARG A 23 40.71 11.22 13.27
N ALA A 24 39.52 10.79 13.68
CA ALA A 24 38.26 11.16 13.05
C ALA A 24 38.10 12.68 12.82
N LYS A 25 38.41 13.50 13.83
CA LYS A 25 38.31 14.96 13.76
C LYS A 25 39.22 15.61 12.72
N ASP A 26 40.31 14.95 12.34
CA ASP A 26 41.27 15.48 11.36
C ASP A 26 40.67 15.46 9.94
N PHE A 27 39.51 14.80 9.72
CA PHE A 27 38.80 14.72 8.45
C PHE A 27 37.61 15.70 8.33
N THR A 28 37.46 16.66 9.23
CA THR A 28 36.32 17.61 9.22
C THR A 28 36.22 18.38 7.90
N GLU A 29 37.32 19.02 7.47
CA GLU A 29 37.35 19.76 6.18
C GLU A 29 37.10 18.86 4.96
N THR A 30 37.55 17.60 5.03
CA THR A 30 37.27 16.58 4.01
C THR A 30 35.75 16.35 3.94
N CYS A 31 35.10 16.19 5.09
CA CYS A 31 33.66 15.94 5.18
C CYS A 31 32.81 17.12 4.69
N ASP A 32 33.20 18.35 5.03
CA ASP A 32 32.52 19.56 4.56
C ASP A 32 32.59 19.67 3.03
N SER A 33 33.79 19.43 2.47
CA SER A 33 34.00 19.41 1.03
C SER A 33 33.23 18.29 0.33
N LEU A 34 33.17 17.10 0.94
CA LEU A 34 32.39 15.97 0.42
C LEU A 34 30.90 16.29 0.37
N SER A 35 30.36 16.90 1.42
CA SER A 35 28.94 17.29 1.52
C SER A 35 28.54 18.20 0.35
N GLN A 36 29.38 19.19 0.01
CA GLN A 36 29.15 20.08 -1.13
C GLN A 36 29.29 19.38 -2.49
N ARG A 37 30.27 18.48 -2.64
CA ARG A 37 30.45 17.72 -3.88
C ARG A 37 29.32 16.71 -4.10
N TRP A 38 28.81 16.10 -3.03
CA TRP A 38 27.69 15.18 -3.07
C TRP A 38 26.39 15.88 -3.45
N LEU A 39 26.10 17.05 -2.88
CA LEU A 39 24.94 17.85 -3.26
C LEU A 39 24.93 18.13 -4.77
N ARG A 40 26.07 18.53 -5.35
CA ARG A 40 26.19 18.76 -6.80
C ARG A 40 26.02 17.49 -7.64
N ARG A 41 26.37 16.32 -7.11
CA ARG A 41 26.28 15.04 -7.84
C ARG A 41 24.89 14.41 -7.76
N SER A 42 24.26 14.47 -6.59
CA SER A 42 23.03 13.73 -6.28
C SER A 42 21.79 14.61 -6.19
N GLY A 43 21.95 15.93 -6.05
CA GLY A 43 20.86 16.84 -5.71
C GLY A 43 20.42 16.78 -4.24
N VAL A 44 21.01 15.89 -3.43
CA VAL A 44 20.63 15.68 -2.02
C VAL A 44 21.58 16.43 -1.09
N LEU A 45 21.04 17.27 -0.21
CA LEU A 45 21.80 17.88 0.86
C LEU A 45 22.08 16.82 1.94
N SER A 46 23.36 16.51 2.12
CA SER A 46 23.81 15.44 3.01
C SER A 46 24.99 15.92 3.83
N TYR A 47 25.00 15.56 5.12
CA TYR A 47 26.12 15.81 6.01
C TYR A 47 26.97 14.56 6.20
N PHE A 48 28.22 14.61 5.75
CA PHE A 48 29.20 13.56 6.00
C PHE A 48 29.93 13.84 7.31
N LYS A 49 30.25 12.78 8.05
CA LYS A 49 31.11 12.84 9.23
C LYS A 49 31.87 11.53 9.33
N VAL A 50 33.17 11.60 9.62
CA VAL A 50 33.96 10.44 10.03
C VAL A 50 33.80 10.27 11.54
N ASP A 51 33.25 9.14 11.98
CA ASP A 51 33.15 8.81 13.40
C ASP A 51 34.42 8.12 13.90
N LYS A 52 35.09 7.36 13.03
CA LYS A 52 36.31 6.63 13.39
C LYS A 52 37.29 6.56 12.22
N ALA A 53 38.56 6.83 12.53
CA ALA A 53 39.70 6.57 11.64
C ALA A 53 40.56 5.48 12.29
N LEU A 54 40.77 4.37 11.60
CA LEU A 54 41.48 3.19 12.13
C LEU A 54 42.72 2.91 11.29
N VAL A 55 43.90 3.11 11.88
CA VAL A 55 45.18 2.81 11.24
C VAL A 55 45.44 1.29 11.27
N ARG A 56 45.74 0.71 10.10
CA ARG A 56 46.16 -0.68 9.93
C ARG A 56 47.42 -0.72 9.07
N GLY A 57 48.58 -0.94 9.69
CA GLY A 57 49.86 -0.88 8.97
C GLY A 57 50.08 0.52 8.36
N ASN A 58 50.23 0.61 7.02
CA ASN A 58 50.35 1.91 6.34
C ASN A 58 49.01 2.50 5.86
N THR A 59 47.87 1.82 6.07
CA THR A 59 46.57 2.31 5.62
C THR A 59 45.75 2.89 6.76
N VAL A 60 44.82 3.79 6.44
CA VAL A 60 43.79 4.27 7.36
C VAL A 60 42.40 3.93 6.82
N ASP A 61 41.67 3.10 7.56
CA ASP A 61 40.26 2.82 7.27
C ASP A 61 39.40 3.95 7.86
N LEU A 62 38.41 4.41 7.10
CA LEU A 62 37.48 5.46 7.54
C LEU A 62 36.08 4.91 7.72
N TYR A 63 35.48 5.24 8.86
CA TYR A 63 34.11 4.88 9.21
C TYR A 63 33.30 6.17 9.29
N PHE A 64 32.48 6.39 8.28
CA PHE A 64 31.51 7.46 8.22
C PHE A 64 30.27 7.12 9.05
N SER A 65 29.56 8.15 9.48
CA SER A 65 28.31 8.01 10.22
C SER A 65 27.27 7.18 9.47
N GLN A 66 26.46 6.45 10.24
CA GLN A 66 25.48 5.50 9.69
C GLN A 66 24.40 6.18 8.85
N ASN A 67 24.06 7.45 9.12
CA ASN A 67 23.10 8.22 8.32
C ASN A 67 23.45 8.25 6.82
N VAL A 68 24.73 8.09 6.47
CA VAL A 68 25.20 8.05 5.08
C VAL A 68 24.64 6.84 4.31
N THR A 69 24.24 5.76 4.99
CA THR A 69 23.62 4.59 4.33
C THR A 69 22.24 4.91 3.76
N ALA A 70 21.58 5.98 4.21
CA ALA A 70 20.26 6.38 3.74
C ALA A 70 20.29 7.22 2.46
N PHE A 71 21.49 7.58 1.95
CA PHE A 71 21.60 8.37 0.73
C PHE A 71 21.35 7.49 -0.51
N PRO A 72 20.87 8.07 -1.63
CA PRO A 72 20.54 7.31 -2.84
C PRO A 72 21.79 6.95 -3.65
N TRP A 73 22.64 6.08 -3.11
CA TRP A 73 23.85 5.58 -3.76
C TRP A 73 23.51 4.81 -5.04
N ARG A 74 24.15 5.17 -6.16
CA ARG A 74 24.02 4.51 -7.46
C ARG A 74 25.29 3.72 -7.81
N SER A 75 25.17 2.90 -8.85
CA SER A 75 26.32 2.28 -9.52
C SER A 75 27.37 3.34 -9.88
N GLY A 76 28.63 3.13 -9.48
CA GLY A 76 29.74 4.08 -9.70
C GLY A 76 29.91 5.17 -8.63
N ASP A 77 28.93 5.40 -7.75
CA ASP A 77 29.05 6.38 -6.68
C ASP A 77 30.08 6.02 -5.61
N PRO A 78 30.23 4.76 -5.17
CA PRO A 78 31.29 4.38 -4.23
C PRO A 78 32.69 4.63 -4.77
N GLU A 79 32.93 4.36 -6.05
CA GLU A 79 34.20 4.60 -6.73
C GLU A 79 34.49 6.09 -6.81
N TRP A 80 33.49 6.88 -7.23
CA TRP A 80 33.59 8.34 -7.23
C TRP A 80 33.88 8.88 -5.83
N PHE A 81 33.13 8.42 -4.82
CA PHE A 81 33.25 8.88 -3.44
C PHE A 81 34.62 8.53 -2.87
N ARG A 82 35.11 7.31 -3.12
CA ARG A 82 36.46 6.90 -2.75
C ARG A 82 37.51 7.82 -3.38
N ALA A 83 37.37 8.17 -4.65
CA ALA A 83 38.27 9.11 -5.32
C ALA A 83 38.23 10.52 -4.69
N GLN A 84 37.04 11.00 -4.28
CA GLN A 84 36.91 12.28 -3.57
C GLN A 84 37.60 12.24 -2.21
N VAL A 85 37.35 11.20 -1.42
CA VAL A 85 38.00 11.00 -0.10
C VAL A 85 39.50 10.91 -0.27
N GLU A 86 40.00 10.13 -1.25
CA GLU A 86 41.43 9.99 -1.55
C GLU A 86 42.09 11.35 -1.83
N SER A 87 41.43 12.20 -2.63
CA SER A 87 41.92 13.53 -3.00
C SER A 87 41.87 14.52 -1.84
N LEU A 88 40.73 14.62 -1.16
CA LEU A 88 40.47 15.64 -0.14
C LEU A 88 41.18 15.35 1.19
N SER A 89 41.39 14.07 1.52
CA SER A 89 41.95 13.69 2.82
C SER A 89 43.48 13.62 2.88
N ARG A 90 44.21 13.97 1.80
CA ARG A 90 45.67 13.82 1.71
C ARG A 90 46.44 14.44 2.88
N SER A 91 46.02 15.62 3.34
CA SER A 91 46.59 16.30 4.50
C SER A 91 46.28 15.55 5.80
N ALA A 92 45.01 15.19 6.01
CA ALA A 92 44.51 14.49 7.19
C ALA A 92 45.15 13.10 7.40
N ARG A 93 45.51 12.42 6.30
CA ARG A 93 46.14 11.09 6.32
C ARG A 93 47.63 11.10 6.01
N ARG A 94 48.35 12.19 6.30
CA ARG A 94 49.78 12.31 5.98
C ARG A 94 50.58 11.11 6.50
N GLY A 95 51.29 10.42 5.61
CA GLY A 95 52.04 9.20 5.92
C GLY A 95 51.25 7.89 5.82
N TYR A 96 49.96 7.95 5.47
CA TYR A 96 49.08 6.78 5.35
C TYR A 96 48.32 6.76 4.01
N LYS A 97 48.17 5.55 3.43
CA LYS A 97 47.30 5.31 2.28
C LYS A 97 45.84 5.20 2.73
N LEU A 98 44.88 5.55 1.88
CA LEU A 98 43.47 5.32 2.20
C LEU A 98 43.17 3.82 2.16
N GLY A 99 42.71 3.29 3.29
CA GLY A 99 42.25 1.92 3.44
C GLY A 99 40.81 1.76 2.95
N LYS A 100 40.04 0.94 3.65
CA LYS A 100 38.62 0.71 3.37
C LYS A 100 37.76 1.85 3.91
N ILE A 101 36.61 2.06 3.27
CA ILE A 101 35.64 3.07 3.68
C ILE A 101 34.34 2.36 4.03
N TYR A 102 33.80 2.71 5.20
CA TYR A 102 32.60 2.13 5.78
C TYR A 102 31.58 3.22 6.13
N ALA A 103 30.30 2.93 5.99
CA ALA A 103 29.20 3.70 6.57
C ALA A 103 28.60 2.86 7.72
N GLY A 104 28.80 3.29 8.96
CA GLY A 104 28.56 2.43 10.12
C GLY A 104 29.38 1.13 10.04
N LYS A 105 28.70 -0.02 9.93
CA LYS A 105 29.34 -1.34 9.76
C LYS A 105 29.41 -1.83 8.31
N GLN A 106 28.78 -1.12 7.37
CA GLN A 106 28.68 -1.58 5.98
C GLN A 106 29.80 -0.97 5.11
N PRO A 107 30.48 -1.75 4.25
CA PRO A 107 31.42 -1.19 3.29
C PRO A 107 30.67 -0.35 2.25
N PHE A 108 31.27 0.76 1.81
CA PHE A 108 30.64 1.65 0.80
C PHE A 108 30.31 0.94 -0.52
N SER A 109 31.06 -0.10 -0.88
CA SER A 109 30.80 -0.92 -2.07
C SER A 109 29.48 -1.70 -2.01
N ALA A 110 28.87 -1.84 -0.83
CA ALA A 110 27.58 -2.49 -0.64
C ALA A 110 26.41 -1.50 -0.55
N LEU A 111 26.68 -0.20 -0.60
CA LEU A 111 25.65 0.84 -0.50
C LEU A 111 24.87 1.10 -1.80
N PRO A 112 25.43 0.92 -3.02
CA PRO A 112 24.65 1.14 -4.23
C PRO A 112 23.36 0.37 -4.19
N MET A 113 22.25 1.09 -4.40
CA MET A 113 21.00 0.43 -4.72
C MET A 113 21.22 -0.35 -6.02
N PRO A 114 20.89 -1.63 -6.04
CA PRO A 114 21.07 -2.44 -7.22
C PRO A 114 20.29 -1.83 -8.40
N GLU A 115 20.90 -1.84 -9.59
CA GLU A 115 20.24 -1.32 -10.78
C GLU A 115 18.96 -2.10 -11.06
N LEU A 116 17.86 -1.37 -11.23
CA LEU A 116 16.59 -1.94 -11.69
C LEU A 116 16.81 -2.46 -13.11
N LYS A 117 16.92 -3.78 -13.25
CA LYS A 117 16.92 -4.43 -14.55
C LYS A 117 15.48 -4.59 -15.01
N ALA A 118 15.20 -4.20 -16.25
CA ALA A 118 13.88 -4.39 -16.87
C ALA A 118 13.66 -5.84 -17.35
N ASP A 119 14.36 -6.82 -16.77
CA ASP A 119 14.28 -8.24 -17.14
C ASP A 119 13.25 -9.02 -16.29
N GLY A 120 12.57 -8.34 -15.37
CA GLY A 120 11.57 -8.94 -14.48
C GLY A 120 12.16 -9.92 -13.45
N GLN A 121 13.49 -9.99 -13.34
CA GLN A 121 14.15 -10.83 -12.36
C GLN A 121 14.45 -10.04 -11.10
N SER A 122 13.92 -10.53 -9.96
CA SER A 122 14.32 -10.00 -8.66
C SER A 122 15.81 -10.21 -8.45
N LEU A 123 16.47 -9.20 -7.89
CA LEU A 123 17.86 -9.31 -7.48
C LEU A 123 18.04 -10.45 -6.47
N PRO A 124 19.16 -11.18 -6.51
CA PRO A 124 19.44 -12.24 -5.56
C PRO A 124 19.63 -11.61 -4.17
N THR A 125 18.69 -11.87 -3.26
CA THR A 125 18.78 -11.50 -1.84
C THR A 125 18.49 -12.72 -0.98
N SER A 126 19.02 -12.74 0.25
CA SER A 126 18.75 -13.81 1.22
C SER A 126 17.29 -13.84 1.69
N PHE A 127 16.53 -12.78 1.44
CA PHE A 127 15.11 -12.66 1.78
C PHE A 127 14.19 -13.01 0.60
N ARG A 128 14.74 -13.54 -0.50
CA ARG A 128 13.96 -13.90 -1.68
C ARG A 128 13.02 -15.06 -1.36
N VAL A 129 11.73 -14.80 -1.47
CA VAL A 129 10.70 -15.84 -1.47
C VAL A 129 10.53 -16.42 -2.88
N LYS A 130 10.07 -17.67 -2.97
CA LYS A 130 9.68 -18.26 -4.26
C LYS A 130 8.54 -17.42 -4.84
N ASP A 131 8.61 -17.17 -6.13
CA ASP A 131 7.59 -16.41 -6.83
C ASP A 131 6.25 -17.17 -6.80
N PRO A 132 5.18 -16.60 -6.21
CA PRO A 132 3.89 -17.27 -6.13
C PRO A 132 3.13 -17.26 -7.47
N ARG A 133 3.66 -16.63 -8.55
CA ARG A 133 2.99 -16.57 -9.85
C ARG A 133 2.43 -17.93 -10.29
N GLY A 134 1.14 -17.93 -10.62
CA GLY A 134 0.44 -19.11 -11.14
C GLY A 134 0.00 -20.13 -10.07
N SER A 135 0.22 -19.87 -8.78
CA SER A 135 -0.32 -20.74 -7.72
C SER A 135 -1.83 -20.56 -7.54
N THR A 136 -2.34 -19.35 -7.83
CA THR A 136 -3.72 -18.96 -7.56
C THR A 136 -4.27 -18.15 -8.75
N PRO A 137 -5.47 -18.48 -9.28
CA PRO A 137 -6.13 -17.64 -10.27
C PRO A 137 -6.46 -16.25 -9.71
N ALA A 138 -6.49 -15.22 -10.56
CA ALA A 138 -6.79 -13.85 -10.13
C ALA A 138 -8.24 -13.73 -9.62
N LEU A 139 -8.44 -12.95 -8.55
CA LEU A 139 -9.78 -12.66 -8.01
C LEU A 139 -10.60 -11.83 -9.01
N VAL A 140 -10.00 -10.78 -9.57
CA VAL A 140 -10.56 -9.95 -10.64
C VAL A 140 -9.55 -9.88 -11.77
N SER A 141 -10.02 -10.00 -13.01
CA SER A 141 -9.17 -9.85 -14.20
C SER A 141 -9.91 -9.14 -15.34
N GLY A 142 -9.18 -8.29 -16.06
CA GLY A 142 -9.65 -7.70 -17.32
C GLY A 142 -9.13 -8.46 -18.55
N SER A 143 -9.32 -7.87 -19.72
CA SER A 143 -8.75 -8.36 -21.00
C SER A 143 -7.23 -8.30 -21.05
N ASP A 144 -6.64 -7.32 -20.36
CA ASP A 144 -5.22 -7.03 -20.44
C ASP A 144 -4.41 -7.92 -19.49
N ARG A 145 -3.25 -8.40 -19.96
CA ARG A 145 -2.29 -9.18 -19.18
C ARG A 145 -0.90 -8.62 -19.35
N TRP A 146 -0.15 -8.57 -18.26
CA TRP A 146 1.21 -8.07 -18.18
C TRP A 146 2.16 -9.19 -17.70
N PRO A 147 2.64 -10.07 -18.60
CA PRO A 147 3.44 -11.25 -18.22
C PRO A 147 4.76 -10.92 -17.51
N LEU A 148 5.35 -9.77 -17.85
CA LEU A 148 6.55 -9.23 -17.19
C LEU A 148 6.24 -8.36 -15.97
N GLY A 149 4.96 -8.08 -15.72
CA GLY A 149 4.47 -7.29 -14.59
C GLY A 149 4.03 -8.17 -13.42
N LEU A 150 2.93 -7.75 -12.80
CA LEU A 150 2.35 -8.33 -11.58
C LEU A 150 1.08 -9.15 -11.84
N SER A 151 0.76 -9.47 -13.09
CA SER A 151 -0.39 -10.34 -13.42
C SER A 151 -0.40 -11.64 -12.62
N GLY A 152 -1.55 -11.94 -12.01
CA GLY A 152 -1.74 -13.14 -11.19
C GLY A 152 -1.13 -13.05 -9.79
N ARG A 153 -0.86 -11.83 -9.30
CA ARG A 153 -0.43 -11.59 -7.91
C ARG A 153 -1.52 -10.86 -7.14
N HIS A 154 -1.80 -11.32 -5.93
CA HIS A 154 -2.58 -10.58 -4.95
C HIS A 154 -1.64 -9.86 -3.99
N ILE A 155 -1.89 -8.58 -3.75
CA ILE A 155 -1.11 -7.74 -2.84
C ILE A 155 -2.08 -7.15 -1.84
N ALA A 156 -2.02 -7.61 -0.60
CA ALA A 156 -2.67 -6.91 0.50
C ALA A 156 -1.82 -5.68 0.86
N LEU A 157 -2.43 -4.49 0.77
CA LEU A 157 -1.76 -3.21 0.96
C LEU A 157 -2.66 -2.28 1.77
N TRP A 158 -2.09 -1.61 2.76
CA TRP A 158 -2.78 -0.63 3.59
C TRP A 158 -1.89 0.54 3.97
N GLN A 159 -2.54 1.69 4.11
CA GLN A 159 -1.98 2.97 4.50
C GLN A 159 -2.28 3.27 5.98
N SER A 160 -1.30 3.87 6.70
CA SER A 160 -1.27 4.25 8.14
C SER A 160 -2.38 3.65 9.02
N HIS A 161 -2.96 4.41 9.95
CA HIS A 161 -3.96 3.96 10.92
C HIS A 161 -5.34 4.36 10.44
N GLY A 162 -5.82 5.53 10.86
CA GLY A 162 -7.10 6.11 10.50
C GLY A 162 -7.73 6.80 11.71
N TYR A 163 -8.88 7.43 11.49
CA TYR A 163 -9.72 7.94 12.56
C TYR A 163 -10.37 6.77 13.30
N TYR A 164 -10.26 6.74 14.63
CA TYR A 164 -10.74 5.63 15.46
C TYR A 164 -11.48 6.14 16.69
N TYR A 165 -12.20 5.25 17.36
CA TYR A 165 -12.93 5.54 18.57
C TYR A 165 -12.11 5.16 19.82
N GLU A 166 -11.89 6.15 20.69
CA GLU A 166 -11.24 5.99 21.98
C GLU A 166 -12.30 5.84 23.08
N ALA A 167 -12.45 4.61 23.58
CA ALA A 167 -13.51 4.25 24.51
C ALA A 167 -13.36 4.90 25.90
N GLU A 168 -12.12 5.12 26.36
CA GLU A 168 -11.90 5.75 27.68
C GLU A 168 -12.36 7.22 27.70
N ASN A 169 -12.30 7.89 26.55
CA ASN A 169 -12.65 9.30 26.39
C ASN A 169 -14.01 9.52 25.72
N ASP A 170 -14.74 8.45 25.39
CA ASP A 170 -16.03 8.48 24.69
C ASP A 170 -16.00 9.41 23.45
N ARG A 171 -14.95 9.27 22.63
CA ARG A 171 -14.77 10.13 21.45
C ARG A 171 -14.07 9.44 20.30
N TRP A 172 -14.38 9.91 19.11
CA TRP A 172 -13.56 9.64 17.93
C TRP A 172 -12.36 10.59 17.87
N GLU A 173 -11.19 10.07 17.53
CA GLU A 173 -9.97 10.85 17.44
C GLU A 173 -8.95 10.30 16.43
N TRP A 174 -7.95 11.14 16.15
CA TRP A 174 -6.73 10.75 15.45
C TRP A 174 -5.75 10.18 16.47
N GLN A 175 -5.04 9.11 16.11
CA GLN A 175 -3.97 8.56 16.95
C GLN A 175 -2.82 9.57 17.09
N ARG A 176 -2.55 10.34 16.02
CA ARG A 176 -1.51 11.36 16.01
C ARG A 176 -2.14 12.74 16.00
N SER A 177 -1.69 13.58 16.92
CA SER A 177 -2.16 14.96 17.00
C SER A 177 -1.90 15.69 15.67
N PRO A 178 -2.86 16.48 15.16
CA PRO A 178 -2.63 17.32 13.99
C PRO A 178 -1.46 18.28 14.26
N ASN A 179 -0.44 18.27 13.40
CA ASN A 179 0.74 19.10 13.58
C ASN A 179 1.06 19.87 12.30
N HIS A 180 1.34 21.17 12.38
CA HIS A 180 1.69 22.00 11.22
C HIS A 180 0.76 21.85 9.99
N ARG A 181 -0.56 21.69 10.23
CA ARG A 181 -1.59 21.42 9.20
C ARG A 181 -1.45 20.07 8.47
N THR A 182 -0.65 19.14 8.99
CA THR A 182 -0.59 17.76 8.55
C THR A 182 -1.26 16.84 9.56
N LEU A 183 -1.85 15.76 9.03
CA LEU A 183 -2.40 14.66 9.79
C LEU A 183 -1.62 13.40 9.36
N GLU A 184 -0.77 12.87 10.24
CA GLU A 184 0.08 11.70 9.92
C GLU A 184 -0.76 10.49 9.51
N ASP A 185 -1.89 10.29 10.17
CA ASP A 185 -2.78 9.13 9.99
C ASP A 185 -3.40 9.04 8.58
N ILE A 186 -3.47 10.18 7.87
CA ILE A 186 -3.90 10.23 6.45
C ILE A 186 -2.77 10.68 5.51
N PHE A 187 -1.57 10.99 6.01
CA PHE A 187 -0.46 11.41 5.16
C PHE A 187 -0.05 10.32 4.18
N THR A 188 0.12 9.08 4.68
CA THR A 188 0.49 7.96 3.80
C THR A 188 -0.60 7.64 2.78
N GLN A 189 -1.85 7.89 3.14
CA GLN A 189 -3.01 7.69 2.28
C GLN A 189 -2.98 8.58 1.04
N SER A 190 -2.47 9.81 1.16
CA SER A 190 -2.43 10.79 0.06
C SER A 190 -1.56 10.34 -1.12
N TYR A 191 -0.75 9.31 -0.96
CA TYR A 191 0.02 8.72 -2.05
C TYR A 191 -0.18 7.22 -2.25
N VAL A 192 -0.63 6.49 -1.23
CA VAL A 192 -0.96 5.06 -1.40
C VAL A 192 -2.19 4.87 -2.29
N ILE A 193 -3.28 5.57 -2.02
CA ILE A 193 -4.54 5.43 -2.76
C ILE A 193 -4.43 5.96 -4.20
N PRO A 194 -4.02 7.23 -4.45
CA PRO A 194 -4.05 7.78 -5.81
C PRO A 194 -2.87 7.37 -6.70
N PHE A 195 -1.77 6.83 -6.14
CA PHE A 195 -0.57 6.49 -6.93
C PHE A 195 -0.13 5.04 -6.79
N LEU A 196 0.17 4.57 -5.57
CA LEU A 196 0.77 3.24 -5.40
C LEU A 196 -0.18 2.11 -5.78
N MET A 197 -1.43 2.15 -5.29
CA MET A 197 -2.46 1.15 -5.62
C MET A 197 -2.71 1.09 -7.13
N PRO A 198 -3.05 2.21 -7.83
CA PRO A 198 -3.18 2.22 -9.28
C PRO A 198 -1.95 1.75 -10.03
N MET A 199 -0.73 2.09 -9.56
CA MET A 199 0.50 1.64 -10.20
C MET A 199 0.64 0.10 -10.16
N LEU A 200 0.30 -0.52 -9.03
CA LEU A 200 0.34 -1.99 -8.88
C LEU A 200 -0.75 -2.67 -9.72
N GLU A 201 -1.96 -2.12 -9.71
CA GLU A 201 -3.11 -2.61 -10.49
C GLU A 201 -2.85 -2.49 -12.00
N ASN A 202 -2.30 -1.36 -12.45
CA ASN A 202 -1.89 -1.15 -13.84
C ASN A 202 -0.73 -2.06 -14.25
N ALA A 203 0.08 -2.53 -13.31
CA ALA A 203 1.08 -3.57 -13.55
C ALA A 203 0.46 -4.98 -13.55
N GLY A 204 -0.83 -5.14 -13.24
CA GLY A 204 -1.60 -6.39 -13.31
C GLY A 204 -1.86 -7.07 -11.97
N ALA A 205 -1.48 -6.47 -10.84
CA ALA A 205 -1.79 -7.02 -9.52
C ALA A 205 -3.28 -6.86 -9.18
N VAL A 206 -3.80 -7.77 -8.37
CA VAL A 206 -5.02 -7.54 -7.59
C VAL A 206 -4.60 -6.93 -6.26
N VAL A 207 -5.02 -5.70 -5.96
CA VAL A 207 -4.70 -5.06 -4.69
C VAL A 207 -5.89 -5.14 -3.75
N LEU A 208 -5.67 -5.71 -2.57
CA LEU A 208 -6.66 -5.81 -1.50
C LEU A 208 -6.32 -4.78 -0.43
N CYS A 209 -7.33 -4.03 0.04
CA CYS A 209 -7.17 -3.04 1.09
C CYS A 209 -8.20 -3.29 2.21
N PRO A 210 -7.77 -3.34 3.48
CA PRO A 210 -8.68 -3.48 4.62
C PRO A 210 -9.37 -2.17 5.00
N ARG A 211 -8.97 -1.04 4.39
CA ARG A 211 -9.57 0.29 4.58
C ARG A 211 -10.38 0.67 3.35
N GLU A 212 -11.39 1.52 3.55
CA GLU A 212 -12.11 2.11 2.42
C GLU A 212 -11.12 2.93 1.56
N ARG A 213 -11.09 2.67 0.26
CA ARG A 213 -10.14 3.30 -0.68
C ARG A 213 -10.75 4.39 -1.53
N ASP A 214 -12.07 4.53 -1.55
CA ASP A 214 -12.77 5.54 -2.32
C ASP A 214 -12.99 6.82 -1.52
N ILE A 215 -12.44 7.92 -2.03
CA ILE A 215 -12.57 9.24 -1.41
C ILE A 215 -13.95 9.87 -1.63
N GLN A 216 -14.77 9.27 -2.50
CA GLN A 216 -16.13 9.69 -2.75
C GLN A 216 -16.99 9.51 -1.49
N THR A 217 -17.52 10.62 -0.97
CA THR A 217 -18.37 10.67 0.22
C THR A 217 -19.79 10.19 -0.05
N HIS A 218 -20.17 10.10 -1.31
CA HIS A 218 -21.44 9.52 -1.71
C HIS A 218 -21.36 8.00 -1.81
N GLU A 219 -22.42 7.30 -1.42
CA GLU A 219 -22.51 5.84 -1.53
C GLU A 219 -23.90 5.44 -2.02
N VAL A 220 -23.99 4.64 -3.08
CA VAL A 220 -25.24 4.07 -3.58
C VAL A 220 -25.15 2.56 -3.49
N VAL A 221 -26.11 1.93 -2.82
CA VAL A 221 -26.21 0.46 -2.70
C VAL A 221 -27.39 -0.03 -3.54
N CYS A 222 -27.11 -0.94 -4.45
CA CYS A 222 -28.09 -1.66 -5.25
C CYS A 222 -28.13 -3.11 -4.76
N ASP A 223 -29.31 -3.61 -4.40
CA ASP A 223 -29.48 -4.91 -3.77
C ASP A 223 -30.86 -5.50 -4.14
N ASN A 224 -30.99 -6.83 -4.14
CA ASN A 224 -32.27 -7.51 -4.24
C ASN A 224 -33.11 -7.42 -2.96
N ASP A 225 -32.46 -7.26 -1.81
CA ASP A 225 -33.14 -7.09 -0.53
C ASP A 225 -33.60 -5.64 -0.32
N GLU A 226 -34.70 -5.49 0.42
CA GLU A 226 -35.18 -4.18 0.81
C GLU A 226 -34.24 -3.58 1.87
N PRO A 227 -33.78 -2.33 1.67
CA PRO A 227 -32.86 -1.73 2.62
C PRO A 227 -33.64 -1.13 3.81
N PHE A 228 -32.93 -0.64 4.81
CA PHE A 228 -33.54 -0.04 6.00
C PHE A 228 -34.51 1.09 5.62
N SER A 229 -35.61 1.14 6.36
CA SER A 229 -36.62 2.19 6.24
C SER A 229 -36.16 3.44 6.98
N GLY A 230 -36.48 4.61 6.43
CA GLY A 230 -36.21 5.89 7.07
C GLY A 230 -35.76 6.96 6.07
N PRO A 231 -35.63 8.21 6.52
CA PRO A 231 -35.06 9.27 5.71
C PRO A 231 -33.58 8.97 5.41
N ARG A 232 -33.15 9.23 4.17
CA ARG A 232 -31.75 9.11 3.75
C ARG A 232 -31.22 10.51 3.44
N GLY A 233 -30.42 11.05 4.37
CA GLY A 233 -29.74 12.34 4.20
C GLY A 233 -28.50 12.23 3.30
N GLU A 234 -27.81 13.35 3.07
CA GLU A 234 -26.62 13.41 2.19
C GLU A 234 -25.44 12.56 2.68
N THR A 235 -25.37 12.30 3.99
CA THR A 235 -24.34 11.46 4.63
C THR A 235 -24.74 9.99 4.72
N VAL A 236 -25.94 9.64 4.25
CA VAL A 236 -26.49 8.29 4.31
C VAL A 236 -26.52 7.72 2.90
N ARG A 237 -26.14 6.45 2.77
CA ARG A 237 -26.13 5.76 1.48
C ARG A 237 -27.49 5.74 0.81
N TRP A 238 -27.53 5.97 -0.50
CA TRP A 238 -28.74 5.94 -1.33
C TRP A 238 -29.11 4.52 -1.75
N LYS A 239 -30.41 4.31 -1.96
CA LYS A 239 -30.96 3.08 -2.55
C LYS A 239 -30.87 3.17 -4.08
N GLY A 240 -30.22 2.20 -4.70
CA GLY A 240 -30.29 1.93 -6.13
C GLY A 240 -31.31 0.85 -6.49
N ARG A 241 -31.31 0.40 -7.73
CA ARG A 241 -32.25 -0.62 -8.24
C ARG A 241 -31.53 -1.89 -8.66
N TYR A 242 -32.15 -3.03 -8.34
CA TYR A 242 -31.75 -4.36 -8.80
C TYR A 242 -32.79 -4.94 -9.74
N SER A 243 -32.37 -5.72 -10.74
CA SER A 243 -33.26 -6.46 -11.63
C SER A 243 -32.59 -7.69 -12.23
N GLU A 244 -33.38 -8.72 -12.51
CA GLU A 244 -32.94 -9.99 -13.08
C GLU A 244 -33.67 -10.28 -14.39
N THR A 245 -32.98 -10.93 -15.33
CA THR A 245 -33.59 -11.58 -16.50
C THR A 245 -33.11 -13.02 -16.60
N GLY A 246 -33.98 -13.92 -17.06
CA GLY A 246 -33.72 -15.37 -17.04
C GLY A 246 -34.17 -16.04 -15.73
N ARG A 247 -33.69 -17.27 -15.49
CA ARG A 247 -34.06 -18.05 -14.29
C ARG A 247 -33.01 -17.84 -13.19
N TRP A 248 -33.43 -17.23 -12.10
CA TRP A 248 -32.64 -17.07 -10.88
C TRP A 248 -33.34 -17.75 -9.72
N SER A 249 -32.56 -18.25 -8.78
CA SER A 249 -33.03 -18.93 -7.57
C SER A 249 -32.25 -18.44 -6.36
N ASP A 250 -32.76 -18.76 -5.18
CA ASP A 250 -32.10 -18.44 -3.91
C ASP A 250 -30.71 -19.11 -3.80
N ALA A 251 -29.73 -18.32 -3.43
CA ALA A 251 -28.38 -18.77 -3.10
C ALA A 251 -28.14 -18.81 -1.59
N GLY A 252 -29.15 -18.51 -0.75
CA GLY A 252 -29.08 -18.40 0.70
C GLY A 252 -28.51 -17.05 1.13
N THR A 253 -27.79 -16.97 2.24
CA THR A 253 -27.42 -15.69 2.87
C THR A 253 -26.55 -14.80 1.98
N GLY A 254 -26.82 -13.50 2.03
CA GLY A 254 -26.10 -12.43 1.34
C GLY A 254 -26.09 -11.12 2.13
N PHE A 255 -25.58 -10.07 1.51
CA PHE A 255 -25.60 -8.71 2.01
C PHE A 255 -27.04 -8.20 2.15
N ALA A 256 -27.27 -7.35 3.16
CA ALA A 256 -28.40 -6.42 3.13
C ALA A 256 -28.00 -5.08 3.76
N ASP A 257 -28.46 -4.00 3.13
CA ASP A 257 -28.45 -2.65 3.70
C ASP A 257 -29.51 -2.53 4.83
N ALA A 258 -29.45 -3.39 5.85
CA ALA A 258 -30.54 -3.61 6.79
C ALA A 258 -30.67 -2.57 7.92
N LYS A 259 -29.61 -1.79 8.20
CA LYS A 259 -29.60 -0.81 9.30
C LYS A 259 -28.84 0.43 8.90
N GLU A 260 -29.38 1.64 9.13
CA GLU A 260 -28.68 2.90 8.84
C GLU A 260 -27.27 2.94 9.45
N VAL A 261 -27.16 2.47 10.70
CA VAL A 261 -25.94 2.40 11.48
C VAL A 261 -25.79 0.97 12.03
N TYR A 262 -24.56 0.44 11.99
CA TYR A 262 -24.23 -0.92 12.42
C TYR A 262 -23.43 -0.91 13.73
N ALA A 263 -23.79 -1.80 14.66
CA ALA A 263 -23.04 -2.02 15.90
C ALA A 263 -21.85 -2.97 15.68
N PHE A 264 -20.91 -3.04 16.63
CA PHE A 264 -19.67 -3.85 16.51
C PHE A 264 -19.88 -5.31 16.07
N GLY A 265 -20.94 -5.97 16.56
CA GLY A 265 -21.23 -7.37 16.23
C GLY A 265 -22.17 -7.58 15.04
N ASP A 266 -22.58 -6.51 14.37
CA ASP A 266 -23.41 -6.64 13.18
C ASP A 266 -22.57 -7.09 11.98
N ASN A 267 -23.04 -8.12 11.28
CA ASN A 267 -22.49 -8.53 10.00
C ASN A 267 -23.54 -8.34 8.89
N PRO A 268 -23.41 -7.29 8.03
CA PRO A 268 -24.36 -7.04 6.95
C PRO A 268 -24.52 -8.20 5.97
N PHE A 269 -23.48 -9.03 5.79
CA PHE A 269 -23.48 -10.20 4.91
C PHE A 269 -24.19 -11.43 5.49
N THR A 270 -24.80 -11.27 6.67
CA THR A 270 -25.68 -12.28 7.28
C THR A 270 -27.14 -11.84 7.32
N MET A 271 -27.46 -10.64 6.85
CA MET A 271 -28.76 -10.00 7.03
C MET A 271 -29.67 -10.09 5.80
N GLY A 272 -29.13 -10.46 4.64
CA GLY A 272 -29.87 -10.56 3.38
C GLY A 272 -29.76 -11.91 2.71
N SER A 273 -29.98 -11.91 1.40
CA SER A 273 -30.09 -13.06 0.54
C SER A 273 -29.36 -12.84 -0.78
N ALA A 274 -28.62 -13.85 -1.22
CA ALA A 274 -27.96 -13.88 -2.51
C ALA A 274 -28.79 -14.69 -3.52
N ARG A 275 -28.48 -14.49 -4.79
CA ARG A 275 -29.14 -15.07 -5.96
C ARG A 275 -28.17 -15.96 -6.72
N LYS A 276 -28.66 -17.00 -7.39
CA LYS A 276 -27.84 -17.87 -8.25
C LYS A 276 -28.56 -18.34 -9.50
N THR A 277 -27.77 -18.67 -10.50
CA THR A 277 -28.18 -19.30 -11.76
C THR A 277 -27.10 -20.25 -12.26
N ASP A 278 -27.48 -21.22 -13.09
CA ASP A 278 -26.53 -22.04 -13.84
C ASP A 278 -25.80 -21.18 -14.88
N ALA A 279 -24.49 -21.41 -15.02
CA ALA A 279 -23.66 -20.77 -16.02
C ALA A 279 -23.98 -21.31 -17.42
N VAL A 280 -23.99 -20.41 -18.40
CA VAL A 280 -24.27 -20.74 -19.80
C VAL A 280 -22.96 -20.79 -20.59
N THR A 281 -22.62 -21.97 -21.10
CA THR A 281 -21.39 -22.21 -21.87
C THR A 281 -21.54 -22.05 -23.39
N SER A 282 -22.79 -21.95 -23.88
CA SER A 282 -23.08 -21.81 -25.30
C SER A 282 -23.21 -20.35 -25.69
N ASP A 283 -22.45 -19.92 -26.69
CA ASP A 283 -22.52 -18.56 -27.25
C ASP A 283 -23.85 -18.28 -27.99
N LYS A 284 -24.63 -19.32 -28.31
CA LYS A 284 -25.90 -19.20 -29.05
C LYS A 284 -27.12 -19.10 -28.13
N ALA A 285 -26.97 -19.37 -26.85
CA ALA A 285 -28.07 -19.31 -25.89
C ALA A 285 -28.12 -17.95 -25.21
N ASP A 286 -29.33 -17.49 -24.90
CA ASP A 286 -29.51 -16.34 -24.02
C ASP A 286 -29.05 -16.71 -22.61
N ALA A 287 -28.15 -15.90 -22.05
CA ALA A 287 -27.64 -16.10 -20.70
C ALA A 287 -28.43 -15.22 -19.71
N PRO A 288 -28.82 -15.76 -18.54
CA PRO A 288 -29.39 -14.96 -17.46
C PRO A 288 -28.51 -13.77 -17.10
N ARG A 289 -29.14 -12.66 -16.72
CA ARG A 289 -28.45 -11.41 -16.35
C ARG A 289 -28.99 -10.86 -15.03
N ALA A 290 -28.12 -10.25 -14.25
CA ALA A 290 -28.47 -9.42 -13.10
C ALA A 290 -27.92 -8.00 -13.34
N VAL A 291 -28.70 -6.98 -13.01
CA VAL A 291 -28.38 -5.57 -13.31
C VAL A 291 -28.62 -4.71 -12.08
N TRP A 292 -27.59 -3.96 -11.69
CA TRP A 292 -27.59 -3.01 -10.59
C TRP A 292 -27.46 -1.58 -11.12
N ARG A 293 -28.53 -0.81 -10.99
CA ARG A 293 -28.66 0.57 -11.51
C ARG A 293 -28.69 1.58 -10.35
N PRO A 294 -27.58 2.26 -10.05
CA PRO A 294 -27.58 3.36 -9.09
C PRO A 294 -28.36 4.55 -9.63
N ASP A 295 -28.86 5.40 -8.73
CA ASP A 295 -29.21 6.78 -9.04
C ASP A 295 -28.11 7.67 -8.47
N ILE A 296 -27.12 7.97 -9.30
CA ILE A 296 -25.91 8.69 -8.89
C ILE A 296 -26.28 10.13 -8.52
N PRO A 297 -26.03 10.59 -7.28
CA PRO A 297 -26.50 11.89 -6.81
C PRO A 297 -25.76 13.06 -7.48
N GLU A 298 -24.48 12.87 -7.76
CA GLU A 298 -23.58 13.84 -8.36
C GLU A 298 -22.56 13.17 -9.29
N LYS A 299 -22.25 13.83 -10.41
CA LYS A 299 -21.17 13.41 -11.31
C LYS A 299 -19.83 13.34 -10.56
N GLY A 300 -19.12 12.24 -10.69
CA GLY A 300 -17.85 12.05 -10.01
C GLY A 300 -17.24 10.68 -10.27
N GLU A 301 -16.05 10.48 -9.73
CA GLU A 301 -15.45 9.15 -9.66
C GLU A 301 -16.08 8.37 -8.50
N TYR A 302 -16.46 7.12 -8.76
CA TYR A 302 -17.00 6.19 -7.79
C TYR A 302 -16.26 4.86 -7.95
N ALA A 303 -15.75 4.32 -6.85
CA ALA A 303 -15.35 2.93 -6.76
C ALA A 303 -16.59 2.04 -6.88
N VAL A 304 -16.46 0.95 -7.63
CA VAL A 304 -17.50 -0.05 -7.81
C VAL A 304 -17.07 -1.31 -7.07
N TYR A 305 -17.89 -1.73 -6.12
CA TYR A 305 -17.73 -2.97 -5.36
C TYR A 305 -18.89 -3.90 -5.66
N VAL A 306 -18.61 -5.20 -5.83
CA VAL A 306 -19.62 -6.23 -6.00
C VAL A 306 -19.55 -7.22 -4.84
N SER A 307 -20.68 -7.85 -4.52
CA SER A 307 -20.71 -9.03 -3.68
C SER A 307 -21.43 -10.18 -4.36
N TYR A 308 -21.16 -11.37 -3.84
CA TYR A 308 -21.71 -12.64 -4.26
C TYR A 308 -21.48 -13.68 -3.17
N ARG A 309 -22.19 -14.80 -3.26
CA ARG A 309 -21.92 -15.96 -2.41
C ARG A 309 -21.03 -16.97 -3.13
N SER A 310 -19.94 -17.38 -2.48
CA SER A 310 -19.13 -18.52 -2.93
C SER A 310 -19.84 -19.84 -2.61
N LEU A 311 -20.18 -20.58 -3.65
CA LEU A 311 -20.80 -21.91 -3.63
C LEU A 311 -19.83 -22.98 -4.16
N THR A 312 -20.04 -24.26 -3.82
CA THR A 312 -19.14 -25.38 -4.21
C THR A 312 -18.87 -25.49 -5.71
N ALA A 313 -19.82 -25.10 -6.56
CA ALA A 313 -19.69 -25.13 -8.03
C ALA A 313 -19.58 -23.74 -8.67
N SER A 314 -19.13 -22.73 -7.93
CA SER A 314 -19.00 -21.36 -8.45
C SER A 314 -18.02 -21.29 -9.61
N THR A 315 -18.34 -20.46 -10.59
CA THR A 315 -17.45 -20.20 -11.73
C THR A 315 -16.24 -19.36 -11.33
N THR A 316 -15.15 -19.48 -12.08
CA THR A 316 -13.92 -18.69 -11.88
C THR A 316 -13.86 -17.43 -12.77
N ASP A 317 -14.86 -17.21 -13.63
CA ASP A 317 -14.84 -16.22 -14.70
C ASP A 317 -16.16 -15.45 -14.87
N ALA A 318 -16.90 -15.24 -13.77
CA ALA A 318 -18.17 -14.52 -13.76
C ALA A 318 -18.01 -13.14 -14.40
N ARG A 319 -18.83 -12.82 -15.42
CA ARG A 319 -18.62 -11.66 -16.30
C ARG A 319 -19.39 -10.45 -15.83
N TYR A 320 -18.68 -9.49 -15.25
CA TYR A 320 -19.23 -8.19 -14.85
C TYR A 320 -18.86 -7.13 -15.89
N THR A 321 -19.84 -6.35 -16.33
CA THR A 321 -19.64 -5.18 -17.18
C THR A 321 -20.03 -3.93 -16.41
N VAL A 322 -19.07 -3.03 -16.19
CA VAL A 322 -19.33 -1.71 -15.62
C VAL A 322 -19.58 -0.73 -16.76
N HIS A 323 -20.80 -0.21 -16.85
CA HIS A 323 -21.16 0.87 -17.76
C HIS A 323 -20.99 2.20 -17.03
N HIS A 324 -20.11 3.06 -17.54
CA HIS A 324 -19.75 4.33 -16.91
C HIS A 324 -19.61 5.42 -18.00
N LEU A 325 -19.35 6.68 -17.60
CA LEU A 325 -19.32 7.81 -18.54
C LEU A 325 -18.25 7.68 -19.65
N GLY A 326 -17.21 6.87 -19.40
CA GLY A 326 -16.12 6.62 -20.34
C GLY A 326 -16.35 5.44 -21.29
N GLY A 327 -17.48 4.73 -21.18
CA GLY A 327 -17.78 3.53 -21.96
C GLY A 327 -18.11 2.33 -21.07
N GLU A 328 -17.69 1.15 -21.48
CA GLU A 328 -17.89 -0.09 -20.75
C GLU A 328 -16.56 -0.78 -20.40
N LYS A 329 -16.49 -1.38 -19.22
CA LYS A 329 -15.36 -2.21 -18.79
C LYS A 329 -15.85 -3.60 -18.43
N LEU A 330 -15.45 -4.59 -19.24
CA LEU A 330 -15.66 -6.01 -18.95
C LEU A 330 -14.57 -6.54 -18.01
N LEU A 331 -15.00 -7.23 -16.97
CA LEU A 331 -14.18 -7.87 -15.95
C LEU A 331 -14.68 -9.30 -15.69
N HIS A 332 -13.75 -10.18 -15.36
CA HIS A 332 -14.00 -11.54 -14.92
C HIS A 332 -13.67 -11.66 -13.43
N VAL A 333 -14.62 -12.17 -12.66
CA VAL A 333 -14.49 -12.37 -11.22
C VAL A 333 -14.49 -13.86 -10.89
N ASN A 334 -13.53 -14.28 -10.09
CA ASN A 334 -13.45 -15.64 -9.57
C ASN A 334 -14.34 -15.79 -8.34
N GLN A 335 -15.53 -16.37 -8.51
CA GLN A 335 -16.51 -16.51 -7.43
C GLN A 335 -16.21 -17.67 -6.48
N GLN A 336 -15.10 -18.40 -6.66
CA GLN A 336 -14.64 -19.43 -5.72
C GLN A 336 -13.88 -18.83 -4.52
N MET A 337 -13.64 -17.52 -4.51
CA MET A 337 -12.90 -16.80 -3.46
C MET A 337 -13.59 -15.47 -3.15
N SER A 338 -13.35 -14.95 -1.94
CA SER A 338 -13.88 -13.66 -1.47
C SER A 338 -15.40 -13.51 -1.60
N GLY A 339 -16.17 -14.60 -1.39
CA GLY A 339 -17.63 -14.53 -1.28
C GLY A 339 -18.06 -14.01 0.10
N GLY A 340 -19.20 -13.34 0.17
CA GLY A 340 -19.72 -12.76 1.41
C GLY A 340 -18.94 -11.51 1.89
N THR A 341 -18.31 -10.80 0.97
CA THR A 341 -17.62 -9.53 1.25
C THR A 341 -17.67 -8.61 0.03
N TRP A 342 -17.04 -7.43 0.10
CA TRP A 342 -16.94 -6.47 -1.00
C TRP A 342 -15.70 -6.72 -1.88
N VAL A 343 -15.92 -7.00 -3.17
CA VAL A 343 -14.87 -7.15 -4.18
C VAL A 343 -14.81 -5.90 -5.06
N TYR A 344 -13.67 -5.20 -5.02
CA TYR A 344 -13.43 -4.00 -5.81
C TYR A 344 -13.19 -4.33 -7.29
N LEU A 345 -13.95 -3.67 -8.17
CA LEU A 345 -13.83 -3.83 -9.63
C LEU A 345 -13.01 -2.71 -10.29
N GLY A 346 -12.98 -1.53 -9.68
CA GLY A 346 -12.34 -0.34 -10.25
C GLY A 346 -13.03 0.94 -9.80
N THR A 347 -12.42 2.07 -10.13
CA THR A 347 -13.00 3.40 -9.96
C THR A 347 -13.28 3.97 -11.33
N TYR A 348 -14.50 4.49 -11.52
CA TYR A 348 -14.97 4.99 -12.81
C TYR A 348 -15.70 6.31 -12.65
N LEU A 349 -15.60 7.15 -13.68
CA LEU A 349 -16.38 8.37 -13.77
C LEU A 349 -17.83 8.06 -14.15
N PHE A 350 -18.78 8.47 -13.32
CA PHE A 350 -20.22 8.40 -13.58
C PHE A 350 -20.80 9.81 -13.74
N ASP A 351 -21.82 9.96 -14.58
CA ASP A 351 -22.65 11.16 -14.59
C ASP A 351 -23.78 11.04 -13.56
N LYS A 352 -24.38 12.18 -13.19
CA LYS A 352 -25.57 12.19 -12.33
C LYS A 352 -26.71 11.41 -12.99
N GLY A 353 -27.45 10.63 -12.20
CA GLY A 353 -28.59 9.83 -12.66
C GLY A 353 -28.27 8.36 -12.83
N THR A 354 -28.96 7.68 -13.76
CA THR A 354 -29.04 6.20 -13.78
C THR A 354 -28.44 5.56 -15.05
N ASP A 355 -27.70 6.34 -15.83
CA ASP A 355 -27.14 5.91 -17.12
C ASP A 355 -25.98 4.93 -16.95
N GLY A 356 -25.17 5.10 -15.89
CA GLY A 356 -24.16 4.13 -15.51
C GLY A 356 -24.72 3.05 -14.60
N TYR A 357 -24.25 1.81 -14.77
CA TYR A 357 -24.74 0.63 -14.05
C TYR A 357 -23.77 -0.54 -14.15
N VAL A 358 -23.99 -1.57 -13.33
CA VAL A 358 -23.25 -2.83 -13.40
C VAL A 358 -24.18 -3.92 -13.90
N GLU A 359 -23.67 -4.75 -14.81
CA GLU A 359 -24.35 -5.94 -15.30
C GLU A 359 -23.49 -7.18 -15.06
N LEU A 360 -24.08 -8.23 -14.49
CA LEU A 360 -23.54 -9.58 -14.48
C LEU A 360 -24.22 -10.42 -15.56
N ASN A 361 -23.42 -11.02 -16.44
CA ASN A 361 -23.88 -11.95 -17.46
C ASN A 361 -23.44 -13.38 -17.08
N ALA A 362 -24.38 -14.33 -17.00
CA ALA A 362 -24.09 -15.70 -16.57
C ALA A 362 -23.36 -16.56 -17.63
N ARG A 363 -22.76 -15.96 -18.67
CA ARG A 363 -21.87 -16.65 -19.60
C ARG A 363 -20.55 -17.02 -18.93
N SER A 364 -20.13 -18.26 -19.12
CA SER A 364 -18.87 -18.80 -18.61
C SER A 364 -18.19 -19.67 -19.66
N SER A 365 -16.87 -19.79 -19.55
CA SER A 365 -16.09 -20.76 -20.30
C SER A 365 -16.32 -22.21 -19.86
N SER A 366 -16.95 -22.44 -18.71
CA SER A 366 -17.21 -23.77 -18.14
C SER A 366 -18.58 -23.85 -17.47
N ALA A 367 -19.08 -25.08 -17.26
CA ALA A 367 -20.30 -25.28 -16.50
C ALA A 367 -20.04 -24.96 -15.02
N GLY A 368 -21.04 -24.42 -14.33
CA GLY A 368 -20.93 -24.02 -12.94
C GLY A 368 -22.10 -23.15 -12.52
N ILE A 369 -21.93 -22.46 -11.40
CA ILE A 369 -22.92 -21.56 -10.82
C ILE A 369 -22.36 -20.13 -10.88
N VAL A 370 -23.23 -19.20 -11.26
CA VAL A 370 -23.00 -17.76 -11.13
C VAL A 370 -23.88 -17.26 -9.99
N SER A 371 -23.30 -16.55 -9.03
CA SER A 371 -24.00 -15.92 -7.92
C SER A 371 -24.02 -14.40 -8.06
N ALA A 372 -25.08 -13.77 -7.57
CA ALA A 372 -25.29 -12.33 -7.53
C ALA A 372 -25.81 -11.94 -6.14
N ASP A 373 -25.47 -10.75 -5.66
CA ASP A 373 -25.93 -10.21 -4.38
C ASP A 373 -26.07 -8.68 -4.54
N ALA A 374 -25.31 -7.88 -3.80
CA ALA A 374 -25.32 -6.43 -3.88
C ALA A 374 -24.17 -5.83 -4.71
N VAL A 375 -24.39 -4.60 -5.19
CA VAL A 375 -23.35 -3.74 -5.79
C VAL A 375 -23.39 -2.37 -5.13
N ARG A 376 -22.22 -1.84 -4.81
CA ARG A 376 -22.03 -0.56 -4.15
C ARG A 376 -21.16 0.37 -4.99
N PHE A 377 -21.60 1.62 -5.10
CA PHE A 377 -20.91 2.69 -5.82
C PHE A 377 -20.52 3.76 -4.82
N GLY A 378 -19.23 4.06 -4.67
CA GLY A 378 -18.77 5.08 -3.73
C GLY A 378 -18.30 4.53 -2.39
N GLY A 379 -17.51 5.33 -1.66
CA GLY A 379 -16.98 4.99 -0.32
C GLY A 379 -17.96 5.30 0.81
N GLY A 380 -18.64 6.44 0.71
CA GLY A 380 -19.63 6.88 1.68
C GLY A 380 -19.05 7.52 2.94
N MET A 381 -19.94 7.71 3.91
CA MET A 381 -19.61 8.20 5.25
C MET A 381 -19.58 7.04 6.26
N GLY A 382 -18.90 7.26 7.39
CA GLY A 382 -18.83 6.32 8.51
C GLY A 382 -20.21 5.86 8.97
N LYS A 383 -20.35 4.54 9.14
CA LYS A 383 -21.63 3.88 9.45
C LYS A 383 -21.53 2.84 10.57
N MET A 384 -20.39 2.80 11.25
CA MET A 384 -20.15 1.95 12.42
C MET A 384 -20.34 2.78 13.69
N GLU A 385 -21.21 2.30 14.58
CA GLU A 385 -21.46 2.93 15.87
C GLU A 385 -20.41 2.55 16.90
N ARG A 386 -20.02 3.55 17.69
CA ARG A 386 -19.28 3.42 18.94
C ARG A 386 -19.77 4.48 19.92
N GLY A 387 -19.98 4.12 21.19
CA GLY A 387 -20.42 5.09 22.21
C GLY A 387 -21.77 5.75 21.92
N GLY A 388 -22.65 5.10 21.16
CA GLY A 388 -23.93 5.63 20.72
C GLY A 388 -23.86 6.62 19.55
N HIS A 389 -22.71 6.78 18.91
CA HIS A 389 -22.55 7.69 17.78
C HIS A 389 -21.60 7.14 16.70
N ILE A 390 -21.74 7.65 15.48
CA ILE A 390 -20.82 7.36 14.37
C ILE A 390 -19.71 8.42 14.32
N SER A 391 -18.65 8.16 13.55
CA SER A 391 -17.51 9.07 13.42
C SER A 391 -17.85 10.45 12.84
N GLY A 392 -18.90 10.53 12.01
CA GLY A 392 -19.24 11.72 11.23
C GLY A 392 -18.26 12.04 10.09
N MET A 393 -17.31 11.15 9.82
CA MET A 393 -16.25 11.35 8.83
C MET A 393 -16.49 10.48 7.58
N PRO A 394 -15.90 10.82 6.42
CA PRO A 394 -15.87 9.93 5.27
C PRO A 394 -15.25 8.56 5.62
N SER A 395 -15.82 7.45 5.13
CA SER A 395 -15.33 6.11 5.51
C SER A 395 -13.86 5.87 5.16
N PHE A 396 -13.36 6.50 4.09
CA PHE A 396 -11.96 6.35 3.68
C PHE A 396 -10.94 6.94 4.65
N VAL A 397 -11.37 7.78 5.61
CA VAL A 397 -10.46 8.28 6.66
C VAL A 397 -10.49 7.44 7.94
N GLU A 398 -11.48 6.57 8.10
CA GLU A 398 -11.61 5.69 9.27
C GLU A 398 -10.52 4.61 9.27
N GLY A 399 -10.28 4.03 10.45
CA GLY A 399 -9.44 2.84 10.62
C GLY A 399 -9.99 1.63 9.86
N ALA A 400 -9.12 0.64 9.61
CA ALA A 400 -9.44 -0.61 8.94
C ALA A 400 -10.56 -1.40 9.63
N LEU A 401 -10.59 -1.40 10.97
CA LEU A 401 -11.59 -2.13 11.75
C LEU A 401 -13.02 -1.88 11.25
N TYR A 402 -13.38 -0.62 11.03
CA TYR A 402 -14.74 -0.21 10.67
C TYR A 402 -15.13 -0.67 9.26
N GLN A 403 -14.19 -0.58 8.31
CA GLN A 403 -14.43 -1.09 6.96
C GLN A 403 -14.47 -2.62 6.95
N LEU A 404 -13.62 -3.30 7.72
CA LEU A 404 -13.64 -4.76 7.80
C LEU A 404 -14.96 -5.28 8.38
N GLN A 405 -15.51 -4.61 9.41
CA GLN A 405 -16.86 -4.89 9.93
C GLN A 405 -17.93 -4.70 8.85
N TYR A 406 -17.90 -3.57 8.13
CA TYR A 406 -18.82 -3.33 7.02
C TYR A 406 -18.69 -4.34 5.88
N ALA A 407 -17.48 -4.85 5.68
CA ALA A 407 -17.14 -5.87 4.69
C ALA A 407 -17.46 -7.30 5.17
N GLY A 408 -18.09 -7.47 6.32
CA GLY A 408 -18.59 -8.75 6.81
C GLY A 408 -17.53 -9.69 7.39
N ILE A 409 -16.35 -9.17 7.71
CA ILE A 409 -15.30 -9.94 8.39
C ILE A 409 -15.80 -10.38 9.75
N ASP A 410 -15.51 -11.63 10.12
CA ASP A 410 -15.91 -12.21 11.39
C ASP A 410 -15.38 -11.34 12.54
N SER A 411 -16.28 -10.84 13.39
CA SER A 411 -15.90 -9.98 14.51
C SER A 411 -14.98 -10.68 15.51
N THR A 412 -15.04 -12.01 15.59
CA THR A 412 -14.18 -12.81 16.48
C THR A 412 -12.70 -12.74 16.12
N LEU A 413 -12.39 -12.34 14.88
CA LEU A 413 -11.03 -12.05 14.44
C LEU A 413 -10.36 -10.97 15.31
N PHE A 414 -11.16 -10.11 15.94
CA PHE A 414 -10.71 -8.95 16.71
C PHE A 414 -10.80 -9.13 18.23
N ASP A 415 -11.23 -10.30 18.72
CA ASP A 415 -11.49 -10.55 20.14
C ASP A 415 -10.21 -10.59 21.00
N ASP A 416 -9.05 -10.79 20.38
CA ASP A 416 -7.75 -10.85 21.05
C ASP A 416 -7.23 -9.48 21.52
N TRP A 417 -7.96 -8.40 21.24
CA TRP A 417 -7.54 -7.03 21.55
C TRP A 417 -8.63 -6.25 22.29
N ASP A 418 -8.23 -5.44 23.25
CA ASP A 418 -9.17 -4.78 24.17
C ASP A 418 -9.84 -3.55 23.52
N ASP A 419 -9.08 -2.76 22.75
CA ASP A 419 -9.51 -1.48 22.20
C ASP A 419 -9.52 -1.42 20.66
N ASP A 420 -10.29 -0.46 20.12
CA ASP A 420 -10.42 -0.26 18.67
C ASP A 420 -9.10 0.16 18.01
N TYR A 421 -8.24 0.86 18.74
CA TYR A 421 -6.92 1.27 18.27
C TYR A 421 -6.03 0.07 17.92
N THR A 422 -5.97 -0.90 18.81
CA THR A 422 -5.17 -2.11 18.64
C THR A 422 -5.80 -3.04 17.61
N LYS A 423 -7.14 -3.20 17.65
CA LYS A 423 -7.90 -3.95 16.65
C LYS A 423 -7.65 -3.46 15.22
N ASP A 424 -7.56 -2.14 15.02
CA ASP A 424 -7.32 -1.52 13.72
C ASP A 424 -6.05 -2.05 13.05
N TYR A 425 -4.89 -2.03 13.73
CA TYR A 425 -3.63 -2.44 13.10
C TYR A 425 -3.32 -3.93 13.26
N ALA A 426 -3.72 -4.55 14.37
CA ALA A 426 -3.37 -5.94 14.67
C ALA A 426 -4.23 -6.94 13.88
N GLY A 427 -5.51 -6.62 13.62
CA GLY A 427 -6.42 -7.48 12.86
C GLY A 427 -6.08 -7.60 11.36
N ARG A 428 -5.30 -6.66 10.80
CA ARG A 428 -4.98 -6.63 9.35
C ARG A 428 -4.23 -7.88 8.88
N GLY A 429 -3.33 -8.40 9.71
CA GLY A 429 -2.58 -9.62 9.39
C GLY A 429 -3.47 -10.86 9.39
N ALA A 430 -4.41 -10.95 10.33
CA ALA A 430 -5.36 -12.04 10.44
C ALA A 430 -6.38 -12.01 9.29
N TRP A 431 -6.85 -10.81 8.91
CA TRP A 431 -7.71 -10.62 7.74
C TRP A 431 -7.09 -11.14 6.44
N VAL A 432 -5.78 -10.93 6.23
CA VAL A 432 -5.09 -11.50 5.06
C VAL A 432 -5.11 -13.03 5.07
N GLN A 433 -5.05 -13.67 6.24
CA GLN A 433 -5.10 -15.13 6.33
C GLN A 433 -6.50 -15.65 5.97
N GLU A 434 -7.56 -14.98 6.44
CA GLU A 434 -8.95 -15.32 6.13
C GLU A 434 -9.27 -15.17 4.63
N MET A 435 -8.68 -14.19 3.95
CA MET A 435 -8.86 -14.01 2.50
C MET A 435 -8.18 -15.11 1.65
N VAL A 436 -7.27 -15.90 2.24
CA VAL A 436 -6.49 -16.93 1.54
C VAL A 436 -6.91 -18.35 1.95
N SER A 437 -7.66 -18.51 3.04
CA SER A 437 -8.29 -19.77 3.47
C SER A 437 -9.56 -20.06 2.67
#